data_AF-A0A4S3PVB5-F1
#
_entry.id   AF-A0A4S3PVB5-F1
#
_cell.length_a   1.000
_cell.length_b   1.000
_cell.length_c   1.000
_cell.angle_alpha   90.00
_cell.angle_beta   90.00
_cell.angle_gamma   90.00
#
_symmetry.space_group_name_H-M   'P 1'
#
loop_
_entity.id
_entity.type
_entity.pdbx_description
1 polymer ?
#
loop_
_entity_poly.entity_id
_entity_poly.type
_entity_poly.pdbx_seq_one_letter_code
_entity_poly.pdbx_strand_id
1 'polypeptide(L)'
;MNGSQSSNLYVFNRYPKMTSTHHEPPKKEILNHHNETSNPFKTKQNIKERKDAPLDFTFTSDRVPVSFVEAVKPFFPEASIIEEYWKMSTIAASKNNRDGKCLDMIELSIKAFKQMVIKLKRNTVDNPFAYFYGVLTRKIGGVILSGIRRRRGIFRGKY
;
A
#
# COMPACT_ATOMS: atom_id res chain seq x y z
N MET A 1 -0.05 -53.07 3.54
CA MET A 1 0.27 -51.66 3.88
C MET A 1 -1.00 -51.03 4.43
N ASN A 2 -1.09 -50.81 5.74
CA ASN A 2 -2.23 -50.12 6.36
C ASN A 2 -1.70 -48.91 7.14
N GLY A 3 -1.68 -47.75 6.48
CA GLY A 3 -1.39 -46.47 7.13
C GLY A 3 -2.67 -45.93 7.75
N SER A 4 -2.84 -46.08 9.05
CA SER A 4 -3.89 -45.40 9.80
C SER A 4 -3.48 -43.94 10.02
N GLN A 5 -4.18 -43.00 9.37
CA GLN A 5 -4.17 -41.60 9.79
C GLN A 5 -4.99 -41.50 11.08
N SER A 6 -4.32 -41.24 12.20
CA SER A 6 -5.01 -40.82 13.43
C SER A 6 -5.39 -39.34 13.30
N SER A 7 -6.69 -39.07 13.39
CA SER A 7 -7.25 -37.73 13.44
C SER A 7 -7.13 -37.17 14.87
N ASN A 8 -6.48 -36.03 15.03
CA ASN A 8 -6.38 -35.33 16.31
C ASN A 8 -7.68 -34.56 16.60
N LEU A 9 -8.65 -35.21 17.23
CA LEU A 9 -9.87 -34.55 17.70
C LEU A 9 -9.61 -33.88 19.05
N TYR A 10 -9.58 -32.56 19.09
CA TYR A 10 -9.49 -31.81 20.33
C TYR A 10 -10.89 -31.53 20.90
N VAL A 11 -11.17 -32.09 22.07
CA VAL A 11 -12.37 -31.79 22.87
C VAL A 11 -11.96 -30.85 23.99
N PHE A 12 -12.52 -29.63 24.00
CA PHE A 12 -12.28 -28.67 25.06
C PHE A 12 -13.33 -28.82 26.16
N ASN A 13 -12.90 -29.17 27.37
CA ASN A 13 -13.77 -29.14 28.54
C ASN A 13 -14.11 -27.69 28.88
N ARG A 14 -15.41 -27.39 29.00
CA ARG A 14 -15.88 -26.08 29.43
C ARG A 14 -15.49 -25.86 30.90
N TYR A 15 -14.98 -24.67 31.22
CA TYR A 15 -14.70 -24.29 32.61
C TYR A 15 -15.98 -24.37 33.46
N PRO A 16 -15.92 -24.92 34.69
CA PRO A 16 -17.06 -24.92 35.58
C PRO A 16 -17.44 -23.47 35.91
N LYS A 17 -18.72 -23.13 35.76
CA LYS A 17 -19.24 -21.82 36.16
C LYS A 17 -19.19 -21.75 37.69
N MET A 18 -18.56 -20.70 38.22
CA MET A 18 -18.45 -20.42 39.65
C MET A 18 -19.83 -20.46 40.32
N THR A 19 -20.12 -21.52 41.06
CA THR A 19 -21.15 -21.49 42.10
C THR A 19 -20.48 -20.97 43.36
N SER A 20 -21.12 -20.00 43.99
CA SER A 20 -20.64 -19.14 45.08
C SER A 20 -20.30 -19.90 46.36
N THR A 21 -19.24 -20.72 46.37
CA THR A 21 -18.64 -21.29 47.59
C THR A 21 -17.18 -21.65 47.31
N HIS A 22 -16.28 -20.82 47.85
CA HIS A 22 -14.81 -21.00 47.99
C HIS A 22 -13.92 -20.83 46.74
N HIS A 23 -13.13 -19.75 46.73
CA HIS A 23 -11.93 -19.59 45.92
C HIS A 23 -10.74 -19.21 46.81
N GLU A 24 -10.00 -20.20 47.30
CA GLU A 24 -8.58 -19.98 47.62
C GLU A 24 -7.77 -20.53 46.43
N PRO A 25 -6.87 -19.74 45.81
CA PRO A 25 -6.07 -20.22 44.69
C PRO A 25 -5.06 -21.29 45.18
N PRO A 26 -4.80 -22.36 44.41
CA PRO A 26 -3.81 -23.36 44.77
C PRO A 26 -2.42 -22.72 44.93
N LYS A 27 -1.71 -23.07 46.01
CA LYS A 27 -0.36 -22.58 46.29
C LYS A 27 0.62 -23.00 45.19
N LYS A 28 1.58 -22.12 44.93
CA LYS A 28 2.57 -22.17 43.85
C LYS A 28 3.53 -23.34 44.09
N GLU A 29 3.24 -24.52 43.55
CA GLU A 29 4.24 -25.58 43.41
C GLU A 29 5.28 -25.13 42.38
N ILE A 30 6.55 -25.13 42.78
CA ILE A 30 7.68 -24.86 41.89
C ILE A 30 7.87 -26.10 41.01
N LEU A 31 7.04 -26.19 39.97
CA LEU A 31 7.27 -27.08 38.86
C LEU A 31 8.53 -26.58 38.14
N ASN A 32 9.58 -27.41 38.08
CA ASN A 32 10.74 -27.16 37.23
C ASN A 32 10.27 -27.15 35.78
N HIS A 33 9.88 -25.98 35.28
CA HIS A 33 9.47 -25.80 33.90
C HIS A 33 10.72 -25.97 33.05
N HIS A 34 10.78 -27.06 32.29
CA HIS A 34 11.73 -27.17 31.19
C HIS A 34 11.45 -26.00 30.24
N ASN A 35 12.38 -25.06 30.16
CA ASN A 35 12.21 -23.74 29.53
C ASN A 35 12.29 -23.77 28.00
N GLU A 36 12.38 -24.95 27.40
CA GLU A 36 12.55 -25.08 25.96
C GLU A 36 11.24 -25.46 25.28
N THR A 37 10.45 -24.43 24.98
CA THR A 37 9.50 -24.50 23.87
C THR A 37 10.30 -24.38 22.56
N SER A 38 10.52 -25.49 21.87
CA SER A 38 10.97 -25.45 20.48
C SER A 38 9.82 -24.97 19.60
N ASN A 39 9.66 -23.64 19.49
CA ASN A 39 8.71 -23.05 18.54
C ASN A 39 9.02 -23.57 17.12
N PRO A 40 8.13 -24.35 16.47
CA PRO A 40 8.35 -24.79 15.09
C PRO A 40 8.29 -23.64 14.07
N PHE A 41 7.87 -22.44 14.50
CA PHE A 41 7.77 -21.23 13.67
C PHE A 41 9.08 -20.48 13.43
N LYS A 42 10.22 -20.93 13.97
CA LYS A 42 11.53 -20.29 13.73
C LYS A 42 12.30 -20.96 12.60
N THR A 43 11.68 -21.12 11.43
CA THR A 43 12.49 -21.29 10.22
C THR A 43 12.95 -19.89 9.81
N LYS A 44 14.18 -19.53 10.16
CA LYS A 44 14.90 -18.43 9.50
C LYS A 44 15.17 -18.87 8.06
N GLN A 45 14.16 -18.85 7.21
CA GLN A 45 14.35 -19.04 5.78
C GLN A 45 15.16 -17.83 5.32
N ASN A 46 16.45 -18.02 5.16
CA ASN A 46 17.34 -17.10 4.46
C ASN A 46 16.98 -17.23 2.98
N ILE A 47 15.79 -16.76 2.61
CA ILE A 47 15.37 -16.61 1.23
C ILE A 47 16.32 -15.54 0.71
N LYS A 48 17.39 -15.97 0.05
CA LYS A 48 18.17 -15.08 -0.81
C LYS A 48 17.18 -14.57 -1.84
N GLU A 49 16.66 -13.36 -1.62
CA GLU A 49 15.86 -12.66 -2.61
C GLU A 49 16.66 -12.74 -3.92
N ARG A 50 16.09 -13.42 -4.93
CA ARG A 50 16.64 -13.35 -6.27
C ARG A 50 16.56 -11.89 -6.65
N LYS A 51 17.71 -11.24 -6.78
CA LYS A 51 17.81 -9.93 -7.40
C LYS A 51 17.54 -10.14 -8.88
N ASP A 52 16.27 -10.22 -9.24
CA ASP A 52 15.87 -10.22 -10.63
C ASP A 52 16.40 -8.92 -11.25
N ALA A 53 17.01 -9.05 -12.44
CA ALA A 53 17.57 -7.90 -13.11
C ALA A 53 16.45 -6.87 -13.38
N PRO A 54 16.69 -5.57 -13.19
CA PRO A 54 15.67 -4.55 -13.43
C PRO A 54 15.23 -4.62 -14.89
N LEU A 55 13.92 -4.81 -15.10
CA LEU A 55 13.32 -4.82 -16.43
C LEU A 55 13.26 -3.39 -16.97
N ASP A 56 13.58 -3.23 -18.25
CA ASP A 56 13.50 -1.93 -18.91
C ASP A 56 12.04 -1.47 -19.11
N PHE A 57 11.88 -0.20 -19.49
CA PHE A 57 10.58 0.42 -19.73
C PHE A 57 9.73 -0.30 -20.81
N THR A 58 10.32 -1.15 -21.66
CA THR A 58 9.55 -1.88 -22.69
C THR A 58 8.66 -2.96 -22.09
N PHE A 59 8.96 -3.41 -20.86
CA PHE A 59 8.15 -4.37 -20.10
C PHE A 59 7.09 -3.71 -19.21
N THR A 60 6.84 -2.41 -19.36
CA THR A 60 5.79 -1.72 -18.59
C THR A 60 4.41 -2.25 -19.00
N SER A 61 3.55 -2.53 -18.02
CA SER A 61 2.17 -2.97 -18.26
C SER A 61 1.36 -2.00 -19.12
N ASP A 62 0.50 -2.54 -20.00
CA ASP A 62 -0.48 -1.80 -20.83
C ASP A 62 -1.44 -0.90 -20.03
N ARG A 63 -1.53 -1.11 -18.71
CA ARG A 63 -2.31 -0.26 -17.80
C ARG A 63 -1.72 1.13 -17.62
N VAL A 64 -0.44 1.32 -17.94
CA VAL A 64 0.25 2.61 -17.88
C VAL A 64 0.12 3.32 -19.22
N PRO A 65 -0.42 4.55 -19.26
CA PRO A 65 -0.52 5.31 -20.49
C PRO A 65 0.85 5.60 -21.11
N VAL A 66 0.96 5.41 -22.43
CA VAL A 66 2.22 5.60 -23.19
C VAL A 66 2.81 6.99 -22.97
N SER A 67 1.98 8.04 -22.96
CA SER A 67 2.43 9.42 -22.73
C SER A 67 3.01 9.64 -21.33
N PHE A 68 2.57 8.86 -20.34
CA PHE A 68 3.16 8.88 -19.01
C PHE A 68 4.51 8.16 -19.00
N VAL A 69 4.60 6.98 -19.63
CA VAL A 69 5.87 6.23 -19.79
C VAL A 69 6.93 7.10 -20.45
N GLU A 70 6.59 7.78 -21.54
CA GLU A 70 7.50 8.67 -22.26
C GLU A 70 8.03 9.84 -21.41
N ALA A 71 7.21 10.34 -20.48
CA ALA A 71 7.61 11.42 -19.58
C ALA A 71 8.54 10.94 -18.46
N VAL A 72 8.40 9.69 -18.01
CA VAL A 72 9.14 9.13 -16.86
C VAL A 72 10.42 8.42 -17.28
N LYS A 73 10.41 7.70 -18.41
CA LYS A 73 11.54 6.88 -18.90
C LYS A 73 12.89 7.61 -18.98
N PRO A 74 12.99 8.93 -19.30
CA PRO A 74 14.29 9.60 -19.35
C PRO A 74 14.94 9.79 -17.97
N PHE A 75 14.17 9.65 -16.89
CA PHE A 75 14.62 9.81 -15.51
C PHE A 75 14.72 8.47 -14.77
N PHE A 76 13.78 7.56 -15.04
CA PHE A 76 13.73 6.22 -14.46
C PHE A 76 13.44 5.21 -15.56
N PRO A 77 14.46 4.49 -16.07
CA PRO A 77 14.29 3.56 -17.19
C PRO A 77 13.67 2.22 -16.79
N GLU A 78 13.53 1.95 -15.49
CA GLU A 78 13.04 0.68 -14.96
C GLU A 78 11.50 0.61 -14.98
N ALA A 79 10.93 -0.46 -15.54
CA ALA A 79 9.48 -0.64 -15.62
C ALA A 79 8.81 -0.64 -14.24
N SER A 80 9.41 -1.30 -13.24
CA SER A 80 8.87 -1.38 -11.88
C SER A 80 8.64 0.02 -11.28
N ILE A 81 9.60 0.93 -11.46
CA ILE A 81 9.54 2.31 -10.98
C ILE A 81 8.46 3.10 -11.72
N ILE A 82 8.37 2.94 -13.04
CA ILE A 82 7.36 3.60 -13.87
C ILE A 82 5.95 3.19 -13.42
N GLU A 83 5.74 1.89 -13.21
CA GLU A 83 4.48 1.34 -12.72
C GLU A 83 4.13 1.85 -11.31
N GLU A 84 5.12 1.97 -10.43
CA GLU A 84 4.90 2.48 -9.08
C GLU A 84 4.46 3.95 -9.08
N TYR A 85 5.06 4.80 -9.93
CA TYR A 85 4.57 6.18 -10.11
C TYR A 85 3.15 6.22 -10.68
N TRP A 86 2.83 5.35 -11.63
CA TRP A 86 1.47 5.29 -12.15
C TRP A 86 0.47 4.82 -11.09
N LYS A 87 0.85 3.84 -10.27
CA LYS A 87 0.08 3.37 -9.12
C LYS A 87 -0.20 4.48 -8.12
N MET A 88 0.77 5.35 -7.83
CA MET A 88 0.52 6.52 -6.97
C MET A 88 -0.52 7.47 -7.57
N SER A 89 -0.52 7.61 -8.89
CA SER A 89 -1.51 8.42 -9.62
C SER A 89 -2.91 7.81 -9.49
N THR A 90 -3.06 6.50 -9.72
CA THR A 90 -4.35 5.82 -9.61
C THR A 90 -4.90 5.83 -8.17
N ILE A 91 -4.04 5.63 -7.16
CA ILE A 91 -4.42 5.76 -5.74
C ILE A 91 -4.91 7.17 -5.42
N ALA A 92 -4.20 8.19 -5.88
CA ALA A 92 -4.61 9.59 -5.66
C ALA A 92 -5.96 9.91 -6.32
N ALA A 93 -6.20 9.40 -7.52
CA ALA A 93 -7.47 9.57 -8.22
C ALA A 93 -8.64 8.87 -7.50
N SER A 94 -8.44 7.61 -7.12
CA SER A 94 -9.43 6.79 -6.39
C SER A 94 -9.84 7.43 -5.07
N LYS A 95 -8.87 7.91 -4.26
CA LYS A 95 -9.18 8.61 -3.01
C LYS A 95 -9.98 9.91 -3.16
N ASN A 96 -9.98 10.50 -4.35
CA ASN A 96 -10.70 11.74 -4.64
C ASN A 96 -11.98 11.51 -5.46
N ASN A 97 -12.50 10.26 -5.49
CA ASN A 97 -13.68 9.86 -6.26
C ASN A 97 -13.61 10.26 -7.75
N ARG A 98 -12.40 10.28 -8.32
CA ARG A 98 -12.19 10.43 -9.76
C ARG A 98 -11.85 9.06 -10.32
N ASP A 99 -12.88 8.35 -10.76
CA ASP A 99 -12.71 7.05 -11.39
C ASP A 99 -12.04 7.20 -12.76
N GLY A 100 -10.71 7.13 -12.77
CA GLY A 100 -9.82 6.54 -13.79
C GLY A 100 -9.86 7.03 -15.25
N LYS A 101 -10.87 7.78 -15.70
CA LYS A 101 -11.16 8.03 -17.13
C LYS A 101 -11.07 9.51 -17.52
N CYS A 102 -10.30 10.31 -16.80
CA CYS A 102 -10.13 11.70 -17.16
C CYS A 102 -8.78 11.87 -17.87
N LEU A 103 -8.79 12.29 -19.13
CA LEU A 103 -7.59 12.69 -19.89
C LEU A 103 -6.75 13.70 -19.09
N ASP A 104 -7.44 14.55 -18.30
CA ASP A 104 -6.86 15.45 -17.31
C ASP A 104 -5.91 14.75 -16.32
N MET A 105 -6.18 13.50 -15.93
CA MET A 105 -5.39 12.81 -14.90
C MET A 105 -4.00 12.46 -15.41
N ILE A 106 -3.88 12.04 -16.67
CA ILE A 106 -2.58 11.72 -17.27
C ILE A 106 -1.74 12.99 -17.33
N GLU A 107 -2.30 14.08 -17.85
CA GLU A 107 -1.62 15.37 -17.89
C GLU A 107 -1.24 15.88 -16.50
N LEU A 108 -2.15 15.76 -15.53
CA LEU A 108 -1.92 16.21 -14.17
C LEU A 108 -0.78 15.43 -13.52
N SER A 109 -0.71 14.13 -13.79
CA SER A 109 0.34 13.23 -13.33
C SER A 109 1.67 13.60 -13.96
N ILE A 110 1.72 13.84 -15.28
CA ILE A 110 2.93 14.32 -15.96
C ILE A 110 3.39 15.67 -15.39
N LYS A 111 2.47 16.62 -15.18
CA LYS A 111 2.77 17.93 -14.58
C LYS A 111 3.30 17.80 -13.15
N ALA A 112 2.70 16.93 -12.33
CA ALA A 112 3.17 16.65 -10.97
C ALA A 112 4.55 16.00 -10.95
N PHE A 113 4.79 15.04 -11.87
CA PHE A 113 6.06 14.34 -12.00
C PHE A 113 7.19 15.31 -12.35
N LYS A 114 6.99 16.17 -13.36
CA LYS A 114 7.97 17.22 -13.73
C LYS A 114 8.31 18.12 -12.54
N GLN A 115 7.31 18.52 -11.75
CA GLN A 115 7.54 19.32 -10.54
C GLN A 115 8.37 18.56 -9.48
N MET A 116 8.11 17.27 -9.29
CA MET A 116 8.89 16.42 -8.40
C MET A 116 10.34 16.29 -8.90
N VAL A 117 10.56 16.02 -10.19
CA VAL A 117 11.92 15.88 -10.78
C VAL A 117 12.76 17.15 -10.57
N ILE A 118 12.17 18.34 -10.72
CA ILE A 118 12.88 19.61 -10.46
C ILE A 118 13.37 19.67 -9.00
N LYS A 119 12.55 19.20 -8.05
CA LYS A 119 12.88 19.19 -6.63
C LYS A 119 13.85 18.08 -6.27
N LEU A 120 13.73 16.93 -6.92
CA LEU A 120 14.66 15.82 -6.79
C LEU A 120 16.07 16.23 -7.23
N LYS A 121 16.20 16.89 -8.38
CA LYS A 121 17.48 17.43 -8.88
C LYS A 121 18.09 18.51 -7.98
N ARG A 122 17.31 19.10 -7.07
CA ARG A 122 17.78 20.06 -6.06
C ARG A 122 18.08 19.39 -4.70
N ASN A 123 18.11 18.05 -4.65
CA ASN A 123 18.34 17.24 -3.44
C ASN A 123 17.46 17.66 -2.25
N THR A 124 16.22 18.08 -2.52
CA THR A 124 15.27 18.55 -1.49
C THR A 124 14.26 17.47 -1.10
N VAL A 125 14.36 16.28 -1.69
CA VAL A 125 13.35 15.22 -1.58
C VAL A 125 14.03 13.89 -1.30
N ASP A 126 13.80 13.37 -0.10
CA ASP A 126 14.33 12.06 0.30
C ASP A 126 13.48 10.90 -0.21
N ASN A 127 12.15 11.10 -0.30
CA ASN A 127 11.21 10.10 -0.81
C ASN A 127 10.45 10.64 -2.05
N PRO A 128 10.93 10.35 -3.26
CA PRO A 128 10.36 10.84 -4.51
C PRO A 128 8.90 10.41 -4.72
N PHE A 129 8.55 9.17 -4.37
CA PHE A 129 7.19 8.63 -4.53
C PHE A 129 6.20 9.36 -3.63
N ALA A 130 6.53 9.53 -2.34
CA ALA A 130 5.68 10.25 -1.39
C ALA A 130 5.52 11.72 -1.78
N TYR A 131 6.60 12.36 -2.24
CA TYR A 131 6.55 13.75 -2.70
C TYR A 131 5.67 13.90 -3.94
N PHE A 132 5.85 13.04 -4.93
CA PHE A 132 5.01 12.99 -6.13
C PHE A 132 3.52 12.83 -5.78
N TYR A 133 3.20 11.87 -4.91
CA TYR A 133 1.84 11.66 -4.39
C TYR A 133 1.28 12.91 -3.69
N GLY A 134 2.09 13.59 -2.88
CA GLY A 134 1.70 14.85 -2.22
C GLY A 134 1.41 15.98 -3.22
N VAL A 135 2.20 16.09 -4.30
CA VAL A 135 1.94 17.08 -5.37
C VAL A 135 0.65 16.76 -6.11
N LEU A 136 0.42 15.49 -6.43
CA LEU A 136 -0.79 15.01 -7.08
C LEU A 136 -2.04 15.32 -6.27
N THR A 137 -2.08 14.92 -4.99
CA THR A 137 -3.24 15.12 -4.13
C THR A 137 -3.60 16.59 -3.97
N ARG A 138 -2.60 17.48 -3.80
CA ARG A 138 -2.81 18.94 -3.78
C ARG A 138 -3.41 19.45 -5.09
N LYS A 139 -2.89 19.00 -6.24
CA LYS A 139 -3.39 19.41 -7.55
C LYS A 139 -4.83 18.94 -7.78
N ILE A 140 -5.13 17.68 -7.47
CA ILE A 140 -6.49 17.12 -7.61
C ILE A 140 -7.48 17.86 -6.72
N GLY A 141 -7.14 18.08 -5.44
CA GLY A 141 -7.96 18.86 -4.51
C GLY A 141 -8.18 20.31 -4.95
N GLY A 142 -7.15 20.97 -5.46
CA GLY A 142 -7.26 22.33 -6.02
C GLY A 142 -8.19 22.41 -7.23
N VAL A 143 -8.15 21.42 -8.12
CA VAL A 143 -9.08 21.34 -9.26
C VAL A 143 -10.53 21.20 -8.76
N ILE A 144 -10.78 20.38 -7.73
CA ILE A 144 -12.13 20.21 -7.14
C ILE A 144 -12.68 21.56 -6.64
N LEU A 145 -11.89 22.30 -5.86
CA LEU A 145 -12.28 23.60 -5.34
C LEU A 145 -12.56 24.61 -6.47
N SER A 146 -11.72 24.62 -7.51
CA SER A 146 -11.92 25.51 -8.66
C SER A 146 -13.20 25.19 -9.45
N GLY A 147 -13.55 23.90 -9.57
CA GLY A 147 -14.78 23.45 -10.24
C GLY A 147 -16.04 23.78 -9.44
N ILE A 148 -15.98 23.65 -8.11
CA ILE A 148 -17.07 24.06 -7.21
C ILE A 148 -17.28 25.58 -7.28
N ARG A 149 -16.20 26.37 -7.27
CA ARG A 149 -16.27 27.83 -7.35
C ARG A 149 -16.87 28.32 -8.68
N ARG A 150 -16.52 27.67 -9.81
CA ARG A 150 -17.12 27.96 -11.12
C ARG A 150 -18.64 27.66 -11.16
N ARG A 151 -19.11 26.58 -10.53
CA ARG A 151 -20.55 26.25 -10.49
C ARG A 151 -21.37 27.21 -9.62
N ARG A 152 -20.83 27.71 -8.51
CA ARG A 152 -21.54 28.69 -7.65
C ARG A 152 -21.60 30.11 -8.24
N GLY A 153 -20.70 30.47 -9.16
CA GLY A 153 -20.73 31.76 -9.86
C GLY A 153 -21.85 31.91 -10.90
N ILE A 154 -22.45 30.81 -11.35
CA ILE A 154 -23.47 30.81 -12.42
C ILE A 154 -24.89 31.09 -11.86
N PHE A 155 -25.10 30.95 -10.55
CA PHE A 155 -26.41 31.15 -9.91
C PHE A 155 -26.61 32.56 -9.30
N ARG A 156 -25.68 33.49 -9.49
CA ARG A 156 -25.76 34.87 -8.95
C ARG A 156 -26.01 35.93 -10.03
N GLY A 157 -26.73 35.57 -11.08
CA GLY A 157 -27.03 36.48 -12.18
C GLY A 157 -28.31 36.12 -12.91
N LYS A 158 -29.47 36.19 -12.22
CA LYS A 158 -30.75 36.51 -12.84
C LYS A 158 -31.56 37.37 -11.86
N TYR A 159 -32.01 38.50 -12.40
CA TYR A 159 -32.81 39.56 -11.79
C TYR A 159 -34.12 39.03 -11.20
#